data_AF-A0A370IFN3-F1
#
_entry.id   AF-A0A370IFN3-F1
#
_cell.length_a   1.000
_cell.length_b   1.000
_cell.length_c   1.000
_cell.angle_alpha   90.00
_cell.angle_beta   90.00
_cell.angle_gamma   90.00
#
_symmetry.space_group_name_H-M   'P 1'
#
loop_
_entity.id
_entity.type
_entity.pdbx_description
1 polymer ?
#
loop_
_entity_poly.entity_id
_entity_poly.type
_entity_poly.pdbx_seq_one_letter_code
_entity_poly.pdbx_strand_id
1 'polypeptide(L)'
;MARIALTGASGNVGREVLDAFGDEHTVVPFTHSESEEIDSEPLDVTDADDVEEKIDNVDVVVHLAGASSPDAEWDTVSQTNVEGTKNVLDAMVENGVDRMVFASSNHAVGMYNAAD
;
A
#
# COMPACT_ATOMS: atom_id res chain seq x y z
N MET A 1 -18.92 3.91 -7.89
CA MET A 1 -17.57 4.45 -8.16
C MET A 1 -16.95 4.68 -6.80
N ALA A 2 -15.86 3.98 -6.49
CA ALA A 2 -15.15 4.11 -5.23
C ALA A 2 -13.91 4.99 -5.41
N ARG A 3 -13.48 5.68 -4.36
CA ARG A 3 -12.20 6.36 -4.26
C ARG A 3 -11.22 5.46 -3.51
N ILE A 4 -10.15 5.05 -4.17
CA ILE A 4 -9.25 3.99 -3.71
C ILE A 4 -7.87 4.60 -3.45
N ALA A 5 -7.39 4.54 -2.21
CA ALA A 5 -5.99 4.80 -1.92
C ALA A 5 -5.16 3.57 -2.33
N LEU A 6 -4.13 3.76 -3.16
CA LEU A 6 -3.23 2.69 -3.60
C LEU A 6 -1.81 2.99 -3.13
N THR A 7 -1.35 2.33 -2.06
CA THR A 7 0.06 2.45 -1.64
C THR A 7 0.95 1.52 -2.46
N GLY A 8 2.21 1.88 -2.66
CA GLY A 8 3.15 1.08 -3.44
C GLY A 8 2.84 1.09 -4.94
N ALA A 9 2.24 2.17 -5.45
CA ALA A 9 1.73 2.30 -6.81
C ALA A 9 2.81 2.13 -7.90
N SER A 10 4.07 2.49 -7.59
CA SER A 10 5.19 2.33 -8.52
C SER A 10 5.76 0.91 -8.60
N GLY A 11 5.34 0.00 -7.71
CA GLY A 11 5.75 -1.40 -7.75
C GLY A 11 5.09 -2.17 -8.89
N ASN A 12 5.62 -3.36 -9.21
CA ASN A 12 5.13 -4.19 -10.32
C ASN A 12 3.62 -4.45 -10.26
N VAL A 13 3.10 -4.80 -9.08
CA VAL A 13 1.66 -5.05 -8.90
C VAL A 13 0.86 -3.74 -8.91
N GLY A 14 1.41 -2.66 -8.34
CA GLY A 14 0.74 -1.35 -8.30
C GLY A 14 0.43 -0.79 -9.69
N ARG A 15 1.36 -0.93 -10.63
CA ARG A 15 1.18 -0.51 -12.03
C ARG A 15 0.06 -1.27 -12.72
N GLU A 16 0.02 -2.59 -12.56
CA GLU A 16 -1.05 -3.43 -13.12
C GLU A 16 -2.42 -3.10 -12.49
N VAL A 17 -2.45 -2.76 -11.20
CA VAL A 17 -3.68 -2.33 -10.52
C VAL A 17 -4.19 -0.99 -11.06
N LEU A 18 -3.29 -0.04 -11.33
CA LEU A 18 -3.66 1.24 -11.97
C LEU A 18 -4.27 1.02 -13.35
N ASP A 19 -3.64 0.18 -14.17
CA ASP A 19 -4.13 -0.12 -15.52
C ASP A 19 -5.47 -0.87 -15.49
N ALA A 20 -5.67 -1.75 -14.50
CA ALA A 20 -6.87 -2.59 -14.41
C ALA A 20 -8.14 -1.84 -14.00
N PHE A 21 -8.04 -0.80 -13.15
CA PHE A 21 -9.22 -0.06 -12.69
C PHE A 21 -9.78 0.93 -13.73
N GLY A 22 -8.95 1.43 -14.65
CA GLY A 22 -9.37 2.36 -15.69
C GLY A 22 -10.20 3.54 -15.14
N ASP A 23 -11.32 3.84 -15.81
CA ASP A 23 -12.21 4.95 -15.44
C ASP A 23 -13.38 4.52 -14.52
N GLU A 24 -13.45 3.26 -14.08
CA GLU A 24 -14.59 2.77 -13.28
C GLU A 24 -14.56 3.28 -11.83
N HIS A 25 -13.36 3.55 -11.32
CA HIS A 25 -13.06 4.03 -9.97
C HIS A 25 -12.06 5.18 -10.01
N THR A 26 -12.03 5.98 -8.95
CA THR A 26 -10.98 6.99 -8.78
C THR A 26 -9.85 6.38 -7.95
N VAL A 27 -8.69 6.16 -8.54
CA VAL A 27 -7.52 5.67 -7.82
C VAL A 27 -6.63 6.85 -7.45
N VAL A 28 -6.22 6.92 -6.18
CA VAL A 28 -5.24 7.87 -5.66
C VAL A 28 -3.93 7.10 -5.45
N PRO A 29 -2.98 7.15 -6.41
CA PRO A 29 -1.73 6.42 -6.32
C PRO A 29 -0.73 7.10 -5.38
N PHE A 30 -0.17 6.31 -4.47
CA PHE A 30 0.88 6.72 -3.56
C PHE A 30 2.17 5.95 -3.82
N THR A 31 3.29 6.67 -3.91
CA THR A 31 4.64 6.14 -4.12
C THR A 31 5.56 6.53 -2.96
N HIS A 32 6.61 5.76 -2.67
CA HIS A 32 7.51 6.08 -1.54
C HIS A 32 8.28 7.40 -1.76
N SER A 33 8.48 7.81 -3.01
CA SER A 33 9.17 9.03 -3.40
C SER A 33 8.56 9.57 -4.69
N GLU A 34 8.81 10.83 -5.02
CA GLU A 34 8.38 11.43 -6.29
C GLU A 34 8.70 10.52 -7.49
N SER A 35 7.72 10.39 -8.38
CA SER A 35 7.76 9.51 -9.55
C SER A 35 7.50 10.31 -10.82
N GLU A 36 8.42 10.24 -11.78
CA GLU A 36 8.24 10.86 -13.11
C GLU A 36 7.44 9.96 -14.07
N GLU A 37 7.28 8.67 -13.74
CA GLU A 37 6.62 7.67 -14.60
C GLU A 37 5.11 7.58 -14.35
N ILE A 38 4.67 7.98 -13.16
CA ILE A 38 3.29 7.80 -12.67
C ILE A 38 2.89 9.10 -11.97
N ASP A 39 1.77 9.68 -12.41
CA ASP A 39 1.10 10.77 -11.70
C ASP A 39 0.64 10.27 -10.33
N SER A 40 1.42 10.57 -9.30
CA SER A 40 1.25 10.02 -7.95
C SER A 40 1.79 10.97 -6.90
N GLU A 41 1.27 10.83 -5.69
CA GLU A 41 1.73 11.59 -4.54
C GLU A 41 2.74 10.73 -3.76
N PRO A 42 3.85 11.31 -3.27
CA PRO A 42 4.70 10.60 -2.31
C PRO A 42 3.88 10.21 -1.08
N LEU A 43 4.23 9.14 -0.37
CA LEU A 43 3.69 8.75 0.93
C LEU A 43 4.75 7.93 1.66
N ASP A 44 5.18 8.40 2.82
CA ASP A 44 6.01 7.60 3.72
C ASP A 44 5.10 6.87 4.72
N VAL A 45 4.95 5.56 4.54
CA VAL A 45 4.12 4.74 5.43
C VAL A 45 4.66 4.69 6.86
N THR A 46 5.95 5.01 7.08
CA THR A 46 6.56 5.05 8.40
C THR A 46 6.27 6.36 9.15
N ASP A 47 5.78 7.39 8.46
CA ASP A 47 5.33 8.65 9.05
C ASP A 47 3.82 8.59 9.28
N ALA A 48 3.40 8.52 10.54
CA ALA A 48 2.00 8.39 10.90
C ALA A 48 1.18 9.63 10.52
N ASP A 49 1.75 10.84 10.64
CA ASP A 49 1.06 12.08 10.30
C ASP A 49 0.86 12.18 8.78
N ASP A 50 1.87 11.77 8.00
CA ASP A 50 1.78 11.73 6.53
C ASP A 50 0.72 10.72 6.04
N VAL A 51 0.63 9.56 6.70
CA VAL A 51 -0.39 8.54 6.43
C VAL A 51 -1.79 9.04 6.80
N GLU A 52 -1.96 9.65 7.98
CA GLU A 52 -3.26 10.18 8.42
C GLU A 52 -3.79 11.23 7.43
N GLU A 53 -2.94 12.17 6.99
CA GLU A 53 -3.32 13.22 6.04
C GLU A 53 -3.76 12.65 4.68
N LYS A 54 -3.08 11.61 4.20
CA LYS A 54 -3.31 11.04 2.86
C LYS A 54 -4.40 9.97 2.79
N ILE A 55 -4.68 9.32 3.92
CA ILE A 55 -5.77 8.34 4.05
C ILE A 55 -7.06 9.06 4.52
N ASP A 56 -7.31 10.24 3.99
CA ASP A 56 -8.57 10.99 4.15
C ASP A 56 -9.49 10.83 2.93
N ASN A 57 -10.80 10.82 3.19
CA ASN A 57 -11.84 10.87 2.15
C ASN A 57 -11.67 9.78 1.06
N VAL A 58 -11.31 8.56 1.45
CA VAL A 58 -11.25 7.37 0.59
C VAL A 58 -12.23 6.29 1.06
N ASP A 59 -12.73 5.47 0.14
CA ASP A 59 -13.66 4.38 0.46
C ASP A 59 -12.95 3.05 0.76
N VAL A 60 -11.77 2.85 0.15
CA VAL A 60 -11.00 1.59 0.21
C VAL A 60 -9.50 1.89 0.18
N VAL A 61 -8.71 1.14 0.94
CA VAL A 61 -7.25 1.12 0.83
C VAL A 61 -6.79 -0.17 0.17
N VAL A 62 -6.01 -0.08 -0.91
CA VAL A 62 -5.22 -1.17 -1.47
C VAL A 62 -3.78 -0.94 -1.04
N HIS A 63 -3.30 -1.72 -0.07
CA HIS A 63 -1.99 -1.51 0.54
C HIS A 63 -0.96 -2.49 -0.03
N LEU A 64 -0.11 -2.01 -0.93
CA LEU A 64 0.98 -2.77 -1.54
C LEU A 64 2.36 -2.27 -1.11
N ALA A 65 2.44 -1.14 -0.39
CA ALA A 65 3.70 -0.61 0.10
C ALA A 65 4.33 -1.54 1.14
N GLY A 66 5.64 -1.77 0.99
CA GLY A 66 6.44 -2.57 1.91
C GLY A 66 7.78 -2.99 1.30
N ALA A 67 8.72 -3.37 2.16
CA ALA A 67 9.91 -4.08 1.76
C ALA A 67 9.54 -5.49 1.28
N SER A 68 9.60 -5.70 -0.03
CA SER A 68 9.21 -6.95 -0.70
C SER A 68 10.36 -7.93 -0.91
N SER A 69 11.61 -7.50 -0.72
CA SER A 69 12.78 -8.37 -0.85
C SER A 69 12.81 -9.43 0.27
N PRO A 70 12.96 -10.73 -0.07
CA PRO A 70 13.16 -11.79 0.93
C PRO A 70 14.41 -11.61 1.80
N ASP A 71 15.40 -10.87 1.29
CA ASP A 71 16.68 -10.60 1.95
C ASP A 71 16.72 -9.22 2.65
N ALA A 72 15.56 -8.55 2.81
CA ALA A 72 15.51 -7.26 3.48
C ALA A 72 15.93 -7.36 4.96
N GLU A 73 16.66 -6.36 5.45
CA GLU A 73 17.07 -6.33 6.85
C GLU A 73 15.87 -6.14 7.79
N TRP A 74 15.98 -6.70 9.00
CA TRP A 74 14.90 -6.67 9.98
C TRP A 74 14.40 -5.26 10.25
N ASP A 75 15.28 -4.28 10.42
CA ASP A 75 14.88 -2.91 10.75
C ASP A 75 14.05 -2.28 9.62
N THR A 76 14.39 -2.57 8.35
CA THR A 76 13.62 -2.13 7.19
C THR A 76 12.24 -2.79 7.17
N VAL A 77 12.18 -4.11 7.37
CA VAL A 77 10.91 -4.85 7.37
C VAL A 77 10.02 -4.44 8.54
N SER A 78 10.58 -4.28 9.73
CA SER A 78 9.85 -3.87 10.93
C SER A 78 9.25 -2.48 10.76
N GLN A 79 10.02 -1.51 10.25
CA GLN A 79 9.51 -0.15 10.03
C GLN A 79 8.47 -0.12 8.91
N THR A 80 8.77 -0.66 7.73
CA THR A 80 7.89 -0.50 6.57
C THR A 80 6.69 -1.45 6.58
N ASN A 81 6.87 -2.73 6.90
CA ASN A 81 5.81 -3.73 6.76
C ASN A 81 4.98 -3.89 8.04
N VAL A 82 5.57 -3.67 9.22
CA VAL A 82 4.85 -3.82 10.50
C VAL A 82 4.33 -2.47 10.97
N GLU A 83 5.21 -1.53 11.27
CA GLU A 83 4.84 -0.21 11.77
C GLU A 83 4.09 0.59 10.69
N GLY A 84 4.55 0.58 9.44
CA GLY A 84 3.86 1.28 8.37
C GLY A 84 2.47 0.73 8.06
N THR A 85 2.28 -0.59 8.11
CA THR A 85 0.93 -1.18 7.98
C THR A 85 0.04 -0.80 9.17
N LYS A 86 0.60 -0.72 10.38
CA LYS A 86 -0.14 -0.25 11.56
C LYS A 86 -0.58 1.20 11.37
N ASN A 87 0.28 2.09 10.90
CA ASN A 87 -0.07 3.50 10.65
C ASN A 87 -1.23 3.61 9.66
N VAL A 88 -1.20 2.83 8.57
CA VAL A 88 -2.30 2.80 7.59
C VAL A 88 -3.61 2.31 8.23
N LEU A 89 -3.57 1.26 9.04
CA LEU A 89 -4.75 0.76 9.74
C LEU A 89 -5.31 1.76 10.76
N ASP A 90 -4.43 2.46 11.50
CA ASP A 90 -4.85 3.47 12.47
C ASP A 90 -5.51 4.66 11.76
N ALA A 91 -4.90 5.16 10.67
CA ALA A 91 -5.47 6.23 9.85
C ALA A 91 -6.82 5.82 9.22
N MET A 92 -6.97 4.56 8.80
CA MET A 92 -8.25 4.04 8.33
C MET A 92 -9.33 4.08 9.43
N VAL A 93 -8.97 3.74 10.68
CA VAL A 93 -9.91 3.81 11.81
C VAL A 93 -10.30 5.24 12.11
N GLU A 94 -9.35 6.17 12.11
CA GLU A 94 -9.57 7.59 12.38
C GLU A 94 -10.46 8.25 11.32
N ASN A 95 -10.28 7.85 10.05
CA ASN A 95 -11.04 8.38 8.91
C ASN A 95 -12.30 7.55 8.56
N GLY A 96 -12.62 6.50 9.33
CA GLY A 96 -13.81 5.68 9.12
C GLY A 96 -13.81 4.84 7.85
N VAL A 97 -12.63 4.42 7.38
CA VAL A 97 -12.45 3.56 6.20
C VAL A 97 -12.49 2.09 6.61
N ASP A 98 -13.57 1.38 6.25
CA ASP A 98 -13.83 0.02 6.75
C ASP A 98 -13.23 -1.10 5.87
N ARG A 99 -12.57 -0.79 4.75
CA ARG A 99 -12.13 -1.82 3.78
C ARG A 99 -10.68 -1.65 3.34
N MET A 100 -9.91 -2.71 3.56
CA MET A 100 -8.53 -2.86 3.09
C MET A 100 -8.38 -4.10 2.21
N VAL A 101 -7.61 -3.97 1.12
CA VAL A 101 -6.97 -5.09 0.44
C VAL A 101 -5.50 -5.09 0.86
N PHE A 102 -5.10 -6.11 1.63
CA PHE A 102 -3.75 -6.23 2.16
C PHE A 102 -2.92 -7.22 1.32
N ALA A 103 -1.81 -6.75 0.75
CA ALA A 103 -0.85 -7.61 0.06
C ALA A 103 -0.03 -8.46 1.04
N SER A 104 -0.63 -9.58 1.47
CA SER A 104 0.11 -10.61 2.19
C SER A 104 1.02 -11.42 1.24
N SER A 105 1.65 -12.47 1.75
CA SER A 105 2.59 -13.27 0.96
C SER A 105 2.50 -14.76 1.29
N ASN A 106 2.67 -15.61 0.28
CA ASN A 106 2.87 -17.05 0.47
C ASN A 106 4.10 -17.37 1.34
N HIS A 107 5.03 -16.42 1.50
CA HIS A 107 6.17 -16.54 2.41
C HIS A 107 5.75 -16.60 3.88
N ALA A 108 4.58 -16.06 4.25
CA ALA A 108 4.05 -16.14 5.62
C ALA A 108 3.83 -17.59 6.09
N VAL A 109 3.68 -18.51 5.14
CA VAL A 109 3.51 -19.94 5.37
C VAL A 109 4.72 -20.75 4.87
N GLY A 110 5.86 -20.12 4.62
CA GLY A 110 7.09 -20.78 4.20
C GLY A 110 7.07 -21.33 2.77
N MET A 111 6.24 -20.75 1.89
CA MET A 111 6.14 -21.14 0.47
C MET A 111 5.79 -22.62 0.23
N TYR A 112 5.15 -23.30 1.19
CA TYR A 112 4.94 -24.75 1.11
C TYR A 112 4.14 -25.23 -0.11
N ASN A 113 3.33 -24.37 -0.71
CA ASN A 113 2.53 -24.65 -1.91
C ASN A 113 3.15 -24.10 -3.22
N ALA A 114 4.38 -23.58 -3.21
CA ALA A 114 5.00 -22.96 -4.39
C ALA A 114 5.64 -23.99 -5.35
N ALA A 115 5.71 -25.26 -4.96
CA ALA A 115 6.39 -26.32 -5.71
C ALA A 115 5.44 -27.27 -6.46
N ASP A 116 4.13 -27.01 -6.46
CA ASP A 116 3.12 -27.78 -7.20
C ASP A 116 2.86 -27.21 -8.60
#